data_AF-A0A0F8YYS3-F1
#
_entry.id   AF-A0A0F8YYS3-F1
#
_cell.length_a   1.000
_cell.length_b   1.000
_cell.length_c   1.000
_cell.angle_alpha   90.00
_cell.angle_beta   90.00
_cell.angle_gamma   90.00
#
_symmetry.space_group_name_H-M   'P 1'
#
loop_
_entity.id
_entity.type
_entity.pdbx_description
1 polymer ?
#
loop_
_entity_poly.entity_id
_entity_poly.type
_entity_poly.pdbx_seq_one_letter_code
_entity_poly.pdbx_strand_id
1 'polypeptide(L)'
;MESKTGNTTESRFIDSWEAVVKIVHKMAVDHGFWSFPEGHERNKGEALALIHSELSEALEAVRDEDGKYRPTDKHLPHRESVTVELADAVIRIMDFAEGFGYKDLPIVIMEKIRYNSNRPKKHGKRF
;
A
#
# COMPACT_ATOMS: atom_id res chain seq x y z
N MET A 1 36.30 19.31 -2.00
CA MET A 1 35.96 18.00 -1.40
C MET A 1 34.47 18.00 -1.12
N GLU A 2 33.67 17.60 -2.11
CA GLU A 2 32.24 17.42 -1.92
C GLU A 2 32.04 16.18 -1.04
N SER A 3 31.38 16.36 0.10
CA SER A 3 31.10 15.25 1.01
C SER A 3 30.08 14.33 0.34
N LYS A 4 30.43 13.05 0.31
CA LYS A 4 29.61 11.93 -0.15
C LYS A 4 28.19 12.06 0.43
N THR A 5 27.20 12.29 -0.43
CA THR A 5 25.78 12.30 -0.09
C THR A 5 25.42 10.98 0.58
N GLY A 6 25.14 11.07 1.88
CA GLY A 6 24.86 9.93 2.72
C GLY A 6 23.63 9.19 2.23
N ASN A 7 23.79 7.88 2.06
CA ASN A 7 22.74 6.91 1.79
C ASN A 7 21.77 6.85 3.00
N THR A 8 20.81 7.77 3.07
CA THR A 8 19.82 7.85 4.15
C THR A 8 18.77 6.75 4.02
N THR A 9 18.19 6.30 5.14
CA THR A 9 17.05 5.35 5.14
C THR A 9 15.90 5.84 4.26
N GLU A 10 15.71 7.16 4.18
CA GLU A 10 14.73 7.80 3.30
C GLU A 10 15.02 7.57 1.82
N SER A 11 16.26 7.84 1.37
CA SER A 11 16.66 7.59 -0.02
C SER A 11 16.44 6.13 -0.38
N ARG A 12 16.86 5.20 0.51
CA ARG A 12 16.66 3.75 0.28
C ARG A 12 15.20 3.37 0.16
N PHE A 13 14.33 3.97 0.98
CA PHE A 13 12.90 3.72 0.92
C PHE A 13 12.31 4.20 -0.42
N ILE A 14 12.65 5.42 -0.84
CA ILE A 14 12.18 5.98 -2.12
C ILE A 14 12.67 5.13 -3.29
N ASP A 15 13.97 4.81 -3.33
CA ASP A 15 14.56 3.99 -4.40
C ASP A 15 13.90 2.59 -4.46
N SER A 16 13.65 1.98 -3.30
CA SER A 16 13.00 0.67 -3.23
C SER A 16 11.54 0.74 -3.65
N TRP A 17 10.82 1.79 -3.25
CA TRP A 17 9.44 2.03 -3.66
C TRP A 17 9.35 2.16 -5.18
N GLU A 18 10.19 3.00 -5.79
CA GLU A 18 10.20 3.21 -7.24
C GLU A 18 10.49 1.93 -8.05
N ALA A 19 11.31 1.03 -7.49
CA ALA A 19 11.57 -0.28 -8.09
C ALA A 19 10.33 -1.20 -7.99
N VAL A 20 9.72 -1.28 -6.81
CA VAL A 20 8.60 -2.20 -6.54
C VAL A 20 7.30 -1.74 -7.19
N VAL A 21 7.01 -0.44 -7.17
CA VAL A 21 5.75 0.12 -7.69
C VAL A 21 5.56 -0.18 -9.19
N LYS A 22 6.66 -0.19 -9.96
CA LYS A 22 6.66 -0.55 -11.39
C LYS A 22 6.34 -2.02 -11.62
N ILE A 23 6.83 -2.90 -10.75
CA ILE A 23 6.53 -4.34 -10.79
C ILE A 23 5.04 -4.55 -10.51
N VAL A 24 4.54 -3.91 -9.46
CA VAL A 24 3.13 -3.97 -9.04
C VAL A 24 2.21 -3.47 -10.16
N HIS A 25 2.48 -2.28 -10.70
CA HIS A 25 1.65 -1.72 -11.75
C HIS A 25 1.69 -2.55 -13.03
N LYS A 26 2.87 -3.04 -13.42
CA LYS A 26 2.99 -3.96 -14.56
C LYS A 26 2.13 -5.21 -14.37
N MET A 27 2.17 -5.82 -13.19
CA MET A 27 1.33 -6.98 -12.87
C MET A 27 -0.16 -6.63 -13.01
N ALA A 28 -0.62 -5.50 -12.45
CA ALA A 28 -2.01 -5.09 -12.58
C ALA A 28 -2.44 -4.90 -14.05
N VAL A 29 -1.58 -4.29 -14.88
CA VAL A 29 -1.81 -4.13 -16.32
C VAL A 29 -1.90 -5.50 -17.01
N ASP A 30 -0.94 -6.39 -16.77
CA ASP A 30 -0.89 -7.73 -17.37
C ASP A 30 -2.11 -8.59 -16.97
N HIS A 31 -2.68 -8.36 -15.78
CA HIS A 31 -3.90 -8.99 -15.29
C HIS A 31 -5.20 -8.30 -15.76
N GLY A 32 -5.10 -7.27 -16.61
CA GLY A 32 -6.25 -6.62 -17.23
C GLY A 32 -6.96 -5.58 -16.35
N PHE A 33 -6.41 -5.23 -15.17
CA PHE A 33 -7.02 -4.21 -14.30
C PHE A 33 -7.03 -2.81 -14.92
N TRP A 34 -6.19 -2.60 -15.93
CA TRP A 34 -6.08 -1.35 -16.71
C TRP A 34 -6.54 -1.49 -18.17
N SER A 35 -7.19 -2.60 -18.52
CA SER A 35 -7.71 -2.85 -19.87
C SER A 35 -9.18 -2.46 -19.96
N PHE A 36 -9.49 -1.44 -20.77
CA PHE A 36 -10.85 -0.92 -20.93
C PHE A 36 -11.22 -0.77 -22.41
N PRO A 37 -12.53 -0.81 -22.73
CA PRO A 37 -13.00 -0.43 -24.06
C PRO A 37 -12.52 0.96 -24.45
N GLU A 38 -12.44 1.22 -25.75
CA GLU A 38 -12.02 2.52 -26.27
C GLU A 38 -12.87 3.66 -25.66
N GLY A 39 -12.19 4.74 -25.27
CA GLY A 39 -12.81 5.90 -24.61
C GLY A 39 -13.15 5.72 -23.13
N HIS A 40 -12.80 4.58 -22.52
CA HIS A 40 -12.96 4.34 -21.09
C HIS A 40 -11.60 4.27 -20.40
N GLU A 41 -11.53 4.86 -19.20
CA GLU A 41 -10.33 4.86 -18.36
C GLU A 41 -10.64 4.20 -17.02
N ARG A 42 -9.58 3.81 -16.30
CA ARG A 42 -9.71 3.31 -14.93
C ARG A 42 -10.44 4.34 -14.06
N ASN A 43 -11.55 3.93 -13.45
CA ASN A 43 -12.26 4.80 -12.53
C ASN A 43 -11.52 4.86 -11.18
N LYS A 44 -11.18 6.07 -10.72
CA LYS A 44 -10.50 6.27 -9.42
C LYS A 44 -11.34 5.77 -8.25
N GLY A 45 -12.66 5.95 -8.29
CA GLY A 45 -13.58 5.50 -7.25
C GLY A 45 -13.62 3.99 -7.12
N GLU A 46 -13.69 3.27 -8.24
CA GLU A 46 -13.61 1.80 -8.25
C GLU A 46 -12.26 1.29 -7.74
N ALA A 47 -11.17 1.92 -8.15
CA ALA A 47 -9.83 1.56 -7.68
C ALA A 47 -9.67 1.80 -6.16
N LEU A 48 -10.22 2.90 -5.63
CA LEU A 48 -10.29 3.15 -4.18
C LEU A 48 -11.18 2.12 -3.48
N ALA A 49 -12.33 1.78 -4.05
CA ALA A 49 -13.23 0.78 -3.47
C ALA A 49 -12.57 -0.60 -3.35
N LEU A 50 -11.68 -0.97 -4.28
CA LEU A 50 -10.87 -2.18 -4.17
C LEU A 50 -9.85 -2.10 -3.03
N ILE A 51 -9.20 -0.95 -2.80
CA ILE A 51 -8.35 -0.79 -1.60
C ILE A 51 -9.18 -0.97 -0.32
N HIS A 52 -10.41 -0.45 -0.31
CA HIS A 52 -11.33 -0.63 0.81
C HIS A 52 -11.78 -2.08 1.00
N SER A 53 -11.89 -2.88 -0.06
CA SER A 53 -12.21 -4.31 0.08
C SER A 53 -11.07 -5.06 0.76
N GLU A 54 -9.80 -4.84 0.39
CA GLU A 54 -8.66 -5.49 1.06
C GLU A 54 -8.62 -5.13 2.57
N LEU A 55 -8.96 -3.88 2.93
CA LEU A 55 -9.05 -3.47 4.34
C LEU A 55 -10.24 -4.10 5.08
N SER A 56 -11.30 -4.45 4.36
CA SER A 56 -12.47 -5.14 4.92
C SER A 56 -12.15 -6.62 5.13
N GLU A 57 -11.42 -7.26 4.21
CA GLU A 57 -10.89 -8.63 4.36
C GLU A 57 -9.91 -8.70 5.55
N ALA A 58 -9.03 -7.70 5.70
CA ALA A 58 -8.17 -7.59 6.89
C ALA A 58 -8.97 -7.50 8.19
N LEU A 59 -10.10 -6.77 8.21
CA LEU A 59 -10.98 -6.67 9.37
C LEU A 59 -11.72 -7.99 9.66
N GLU A 60 -12.12 -8.72 8.63
CA GLU A 60 -12.71 -10.06 8.77
C GLU A 60 -11.70 -11.03 9.38
N ALA A 61 -10.46 -11.04 8.89
CA ALA A 61 -9.39 -11.87 9.44
C ALA A 61 -9.13 -11.59 10.93
N VAL A 62 -9.15 -10.31 11.35
CA VAL A 62 -9.03 -9.94 12.79
C VAL A 62 -10.21 -10.46 13.62
N ARG A 63 -11.43 -10.43 13.10
CA ARG A 63 -12.61 -10.93 13.82
C ARG A 63 -12.59 -12.45 13.98
N ASP A 64 -12.05 -13.14 12.98
CA ASP A 64 -11.85 -14.58 13.05
C ASP A 64 -10.73 -14.98 14.05
N GLU A 65 -9.83 -14.05 14.40
CA GLU A 65 -8.83 -14.23 15.47
C GLU A 65 -9.42 -14.17 16.90
N ASP A 66 -10.59 -13.57 17.11
CA ASP A 66 -11.19 -13.31 18.43
C ASP A 66 -11.71 -14.58 19.17
N GLY A 67 -11.23 -15.79 18.81
CA GLY A 67 -11.66 -17.01 19.51
C GLY A 67 -10.80 -18.27 19.39
N LYS A 68 -10.23 -18.62 18.22
CA LYS A 68 -9.43 -19.84 18.04
C LYS A 68 -8.58 -19.75 16.76
N TYR A 69 -7.26 -19.99 16.89
CA TYR A 69 -6.27 -20.13 15.82
C TYR A 69 -6.14 -18.87 14.94
N ARG A 70 -4.93 -18.31 14.80
CA ARG A 70 -4.71 -17.22 13.83
C ARG A 70 -4.96 -17.79 12.43
N PRO A 71 -5.99 -17.33 11.70
CA PRO A 71 -6.26 -17.84 10.38
C PRO A 71 -5.05 -17.55 9.50
N THR A 72 -4.58 -18.59 8.81
CA THR A 72 -3.49 -18.46 7.85
C THR A 72 -4.08 -18.27 6.47
N ASP A 73 -3.44 -17.46 5.65
CA ASP A 73 -3.90 -17.20 4.30
C ASP A 73 -3.93 -18.49 3.45
N LYS A 74 -4.91 -18.59 2.54
CA LYS A 74 -5.07 -19.74 1.66
C LYS A 74 -3.93 -19.85 0.64
N HIS A 75 -3.42 -18.72 0.16
CA HIS A 75 -2.37 -18.65 -0.86
C HIS A 75 -0.97 -18.64 -0.25
N LEU A 76 -0.82 -18.12 0.96
CA LEU A 76 0.38 -18.04 1.77
C LEU A 76 0.14 -18.70 3.15
N PRO A 77 0.02 -20.04 3.23
CA PRO A 77 -0.38 -20.76 4.45
C PRO A 77 0.59 -20.65 5.63
N HIS A 78 1.74 -20.00 5.43
CA HIS A 78 2.74 -19.70 6.46
C HIS A 78 2.63 -18.26 6.99
N ARG A 79 1.62 -17.50 6.56
CA ARG A 79 1.36 -16.10 6.95
C ARG A 79 -0.03 -15.98 7.54
N GLU A 80 -0.18 -15.08 8.50
CA GLU A 80 -1.47 -14.69 9.06
C GLU A 80 -2.28 -13.95 8.00
N SER A 81 -3.57 -14.31 7.85
CA SER A 81 -4.46 -13.71 6.85
C SER A 81 -4.47 -12.20 6.95
N VAL A 82 -4.60 -11.63 8.15
CA VAL A 82 -4.56 -10.17 8.35
C VAL A 82 -3.31 -9.51 7.77
N THR A 83 -2.15 -10.17 7.84
CA THR A 83 -0.90 -9.63 7.29
C THR A 83 -0.89 -9.65 5.77
N VAL A 84 -1.49 -10.69 5.17
CA VAL A 84 -1.61 -10.82 3.71
C VAL A 84 -2.57 -9.75 3.17
N GLU A 85 -3.74 -9.56 3.79
CA GLU A 85 -4.71 -8.56 3.36
C GLU A 85 -4.20 -7.12 3.49
N LEU A 86 -3.43 -6.83 4.55
CA LEU A 86 -2.74 -5.54 4.67
C LEU A 86 -1.67 -5.34 3.60
N ALA A 87 -0.98 -6.41 3.19
CA ALA A 87 -0.03 -6.35 2.09
C ALA A 87 -0.75 -6.10 0.75
N ASP A 88 -1.89 -6.74 0.52
CA ASP A 88 -2.72 -6.52 -0.66
C ASP A 88 -3.23 -5.08 -0.72
N ALA A 89 -3.66 -4.50 0.40
CA ALA A 89 -4.00 -3.09 0.46
C ALA A 89 -2.83 -2.17 0.05
N VAL A 90 -1.60 -2.47 0.49
CA VAL A 90 -0.40 -1.71 0.09
C VAL A 90 -0.11 -1.87 -1.40
N ILE A 91 -0.24 -3.07 -1.96
CA ILE A 91 -0.06 -3.35 -3.38
C ILE A 91 -1.10 -2.57 -4.21
N ARG A 92 -2.37 -2.53 -3.78
CA ARG A 92 -3.41 -1.74 -4.45
C ARG A 92 -3.12 -0.24 -4.39
N ILE A 93 -2.61 0.27 -3.27
CA ILE A 93 -2.19 1.68 -3.14
C ILE A 93 -1.02 1.99 -4.09
N MET A 94 -0.05 1.07 -4.21
CA MET A 94 1.07 1.20 -5.15
C MET A 94 0.59 1.27 -6.61
N ASP A 95 -0.28 0.34 -7.03
CA ASP A 95 -0.86 0.34 -8.37
C ASP A 95 -1.67 1.61 -8.66
N PHE A 96 -2.53 2.01 -7.70
CA PHE A 96 -3.30 3.24 -7.80
C PHE A 96 -2.37 4.46 -7.98
N ALA A 97 -1.30 4.54 -7.19
CA ALA A 97 -0.38 5.66 -7.25
C ALA A 97 0.33 5.74 -8.61
N GLU A 98 0.91 4.62 -9.09
CA GLU A 98 1.62 4.60 -10.36
C GLU A 98 0.67 4.84 -11.54
N GLY A 99 -0.44 4.10 -11.60
CA GLY A 99 -1.36 4.16 -12.74
C GLY A 99 -2.12 5.49 -12.86
N PHE A 100 -2.32 6.23 -11.76
CA PHE A 100 -2.89 7.58 -11.80
C PHE A 100 -1.87 8.71 -11.69
N GLY A 101 -0.57 8.42 -11.68
CA GLY A 101 0.51 9.41 -11.77
C GLY A 101 0.88 10.11 -10.46
N TYR A 102 0.55 9.56 -9.29
CA TYR A 102 0.97 10.04 -7.97
C TYR A 102 2.40 9.58 -7.61
N LYS A 103 3.37 9.95 -8.46
CA LYS A 103 4.75 9.45 -8.40
C LYS A 103 5.54 9.92 -7.18
N ASP A 104 5.09 10.99 -6.55
CA ASP A 104 5.68 11.58 -5.34
C ASP A 104 5.20 10.94 -4.04
N LEU A 105 4.30 9.96 -4.09
CA LEU A 105 3.77 9.27 -2.91
C LEU A 105 4.87 8.78 -1.91
N PRO A 106 5.99 8.14 -2.31
CA PRO A 106 7.02 7.75 -1.33
C PRO A 106 7.66 8.94 -0.62
N ILE A 107 7.82 10.07 -1.30
CA ILE A 107 8.35 11.31 -0.71
C ILE A 107 7.33 11.86 0.30
N VAL A 108 6.06 11.94 -0.11
CA VAL A 108 4.95 12.41 0.74
C VAL A 108 4.78 11.53 1.98
N ILE A 109 4.97 10.21 1.87
CA ILE A 109 4.98 9.29 3.03
C ILE A 109 6.07 9.69 4.02
N MET A 110 7.29 9.92 3.56
CA MET A 110 8.43 10.28 4.43
C MET A 110 8.25 11.66 5.07
N GLU A 111 7.76 12.64 4.31
CA GLU A 111 7.34 13.94 4.83
C GLU A 111 6.27 13.80 5.92
N LYS A 112 5.27 12.94 5.68
CA LYS A 112 4.18 12.74 6.63
C LYS A 112 4.64 12.02 7.90
N ILE A 113 5.57 11.07 7.80
CA ILE A 113 6.21 10.41 8.95
C ILE A 113 6.96 11.45 9.79
N ARG A 114 7.79 12.31 9.18
CA ARG A 114 8.51 13.40 9.89
C ARG A 114 7.55 14.39 10.55
N TYR A 115 6.44 14.71 9.90
CA TYR A 115 5.43 15.57 10.50
C TYR A 115 4.73 14.88 11.69
N ASN A 116 4.37 13.60 11.54
CA ASN A 116 3.68 12.84 12.59
C ASN A 116 4.57 12.52 13.80
N SER A 117 5.89 12.38 13.62
CA SER A 117 6.82 12.17 14.76
C SER A 117 6.84 13.37 15.73
N ASN A 118 6.41 14.54 15.27
CA ASN A 118 6.31 15.76 16.08
C ASN A 118 4.89 16.00 16.61
N ARG A 119 3.92 15.10 16.38
CA ARG A 119 2.55 15.26 16.87
C ARG A 119 2.40 14.91 18.35
N PRO A 120 1.60 15.67 19.12
CA PRO A 120 1.18 15.27 20.45
C PRO A 120 0.48 13.91 20.42
N LYS A 121 0.71 13.08 21.46
CA LYS A 121 0.15 11.74 21.58
C LYS A 121 -1.38 11.77 21.39
N LYS A 122 -1.90 10.96 20.47
CA LYS A 122 -3.32 10.84 20.06
C LYS A 122 -3.96 12.07 19.40
N HIS A 123 -3.31 13.24 19.35
CA HIS A 123 -3.84 14.46 18.72
C HIS A 123 -5.34 14.73 19.06
N GLY A 124 -5.74 14.47 20.30
CA GLY A 124 -7.13 14.61 20.78
C GLY A 124 -8.14 13.54 20.34
N LYS A 125 -7.74 12.52 19.58
CA LYS A 125 -8.61 11.41 19.17
C LYS A 125 -8.66 10.30 20.22
N ARG A 126 -9.82 9.65 20.34
CA ARG A 126 -10.04 8.52 21.28
C ARG A 126 -9.53 7.19 20.73
N PHE A 127 -9.36 7.11 19.42
CA PHE A 127 -8.88 5.97 18.63
C PHE A 127 -8.05 6.52 17.47
#